data_AF-A0A4R1PT87-F1
#
_entry.id   AF-A0A4R1PT87-F1
#
_cell.length_a   1.000
_cell.length_b   1.000
_cell.length_c   1.000
_cell.angle_alpha   90.00
_cell.angle_beta   90.00
_cell.angle_gamma   90.00
#
_symmetry.space_group_name_H-M   'P 1'
#
loop_
_entity.id
_entity.type
_entity.pdbx_description
1 polymer ?
#
loop_
_entity_poly.entity_id
_entity_poly.type
_entity_poly.pdbx_seq_one_letter_code
_entity_poly.pdbx_strand_id
1 'polypeptide(L)'
;MRRTTIKATLLAAMVGISAAEAGAADYKQNPFTLTYDGAITKNEPGKVNIHPVTYKLNGLDISANVYTPANYDPEKKYPAVVVAHPNGGVKEQVAGLYAQRLAEQGYITVAADAAYQGASGGQPRNVDKPAYRIEDIHAMAD
;
A
#
# COMPACT_ATOMS: atom_id res chain seq x y z
N MET A 1 -58.55 24.60 -23.54
CA MET A 1 -58.46 23.37 -24.36
C MET A 1 -56.99 23.01 -24.57
N ARG A 2 -56.65 21.71 -24.34
CA ARG A 2 -55.39 21.00 -24.69
C ARG A 2 -54.13 21.38 -23.87
N ARG A 3 -53.78 20.58 -22.85
CA ARG A 3 -52.99 19.31 -22.85
C ARG A 3 -51.47 19.57 -22.81
N THR A 4 -50.85 19.50 -21.62
CA THR A 4 -50.07 18.37 -21.07
C THR A 4 -48.58 18.44 -21.43
N THR A 5 -47.68 18.59 -20.44
CA THR A 5 -46.62 17.61 -20.16
C THR A 5 -45.84 17.99 -18.90
N ILE A 6 -45.92 17.09 -17.92
CA ILE A 6 -45.00 16.96 -16.79
C ILE A 6 -43.60 16.72 -17.38
N LYS A 7 -42.62 17.56 -17.05
CA LYS A 7 -41.21 17.18 -17.15
C LYS A 7 -40.70 16.91 -15.73
N ALA A 8 -40.86 15.65 -15.32
CA ALA A 8 -40.05 15.07 -14.27
C ALA A 8 -38.63 14.97 -14.81
N THR A 9 -37.79 15.94 -14.48
CA THR A 9 -36.36 15.84 -14.78
C THR A 9 -35.76 14.88 -13.77
N LEU A 10 -35.45 13.68 -14.26
CA LEU A 10 -34.86 12.60 -13.49
C LEU A 10 -33.59 13.05 -12.77
N LEU A 11 -33.60 12.77 -11.48
CA LEU A 11 -32.43 12.58 -10.63
C LEU A 11 -31.60 11.42 -11.21
N ALA A 12 -30.53 11.73 -11.93
CA ALA A 12 -29.54 10.74 -12.37
C ALA A 12 -28.15 11.38 -12.45
N ALA A 13 -27.70 11.99 -11.34
CA ALA A 13 -26.27 12.05 -11.08
C ALA A 13 -25.88 10.66 -10.57
N MET A 14 -25.64 9.73 -11.51
CA MET A 14 -24.99 8.48 -11.17
C MET A 14 -23.66 8.83 -10.52
N VAL A 15 -23.52 8.36 -9.29
CA VAL A 15 -22.28 8.31 -8.53
C VAL A 15 -21.25 7.59 -9.38
N GLY A 16 -20.46 8.35 -10.13
CA GLY A 16 -19.14 7.90 -10.50
C GLY A 16 -18.34 7.94 -9.22
N ILE A 17 -18.17 6.79 -8.57
CA ILE A 17 -17.02 6.62 -7.68
C ILE A 17 -15.83 6.80 -8.61
N SER A 18 -15.33 8.02 -8.70
CA SER A 18 -13.97 8.26 -9.19
C SER A 18 -13.09 7.51 -8.21
N ALA A 19 -12.73 6.27 -8.55
CA ALA A 19 -11.51 5.70 -8.03
C ALA A 19 -10.45 6.75 -8.39
N ALA A 20 -10.03 7.54 -7.41
CA ALA A 20 -9.06 8.59 -7.63
C ALA A 20 -7.89 7.95 -8.39
N GLU A 21 -7.67 8.41 -9.62
CA GLU A 21 -6.49 8.06 -10.38
C GLU A 21 -5.30 8.42 -9.49
N ALA A 22 -4.55 7.41 -9.04
CA ALA A 22 -3.38 7.67 -8.23
C ALA A 22 -2.32 8.25 -9.15
N GLY A 23 -2.06 9.56 -9.00
CA GLY A 23 -0.94 10.23 -9.63
C GLY A 23 0.35 10.04 -8.81
N ALA A 24 1.46 10.44 -9.43
CA ALA A 24 2.75 10.50 -8.74
C ALA A 24 2.81 11.78 -7.89
N ALA A 25 3.33 11.66 -6.66
CA ALA A 25 3.55 12.78 -5.74
C ALA A 25 5.05 12.97 -5.43
N ASP A 26 5.43 14.17 -5.00
CA ASP A 26 6.80 14.45 -4.58
C ASP A 26 7.13 13.76 -3.25
N TYR A 27 7.89 12.67 -3.34
CA TYR A 27 8.29 11.85 -2.20
C TYR A 27 9.06 12.63 -1.12
N LYS A 28 9.71 13.74 -1.47
CA LYS A 28 10.46 14.58 -0.51
C LYS A 28 9.55 15.28 0.49
N GLN A 29 8.27 15.42 0.16
CA GLN A 29 7.26 16.02 1.04
C GLN A 29 6.57 14.99 1.94
N ASN A 30 6.81 13.69 1.72
CA ASN A 30 6.22 12.62 2.52
C ASN A 30 7.28 12.07 3.50
N PRO A 31 7.03 12.04 4.82
CA PRO A 31 8.01 11.55 5.80
C PRO A 31 8.28 10.04 5.70
N PHE A 32 7.40 9.28 5.06
CA PHE A 32 7.60 7.86 4.72
C PHE A 32 8.12 7.68 3.28
N THR A 33 8.44 8.77 2.58
CA THR A 33 8.96 8.79 1.21
C THR A 33 8.06 8.11 0.16
N LEU A 34 6.77 7.95 0.47
CA LEU A 34 5.77 7.41 -0.45
C LEU A 34 5.58 8.35 -1.66
N THR A 35 5.43 7.78 -2.85
CA THR A 35 5.53 8.53 -4.12
C THR A 35 4.21 8.72 -4.86
N TYR A 36 3.06 8.59 -4.18
CA TYR A 36 1.75 8.58 -4.80
C TYR A 36 0.76 9.52 -4.11
N ASP A 37 -0.20 10.03 -4.88
CA ASP A 37 -1.27 10.89 -4.37
C ASP A 37 -2.13 10.17 -3.32
N GLY A 38 -2.47 10.88 -2.25
CA GLY A 38 -3.22 10.31 -1.13
C GLY A 38 -2.39 9.38 -0.23
N ALA A 39 -1.07 9.33 -0.39
CA ALA A 39 -0.19 8.62 0.51
C ALA A 39 -0.34 9.10 1.96
N ILE A 40 -0.37 8.15 2.88
CA ILE A 40 -0.29 8.43 4.32
C ILE A 40 0.96 9.26 4.63
N THR A 41 0.80 10.31 5.43
CA THR A 41 1.90 11.21 5.85
C THR A 41 2.14 11.20 7.35
N LYS A 42 1.22 10.62 8.13
CA LYS A 42 1.34 10.41 9.57
C LYS A 42 0.29 9.41 10.04
N ASN A 43 0.55 8.78 11.17
CA ASN A 43 -0.41 7.93 11.86
C ASN A 43 -1.40 8.81 12.65
N GLU A 44 -2.69 8.59 12.45
CA GLU A 44 -3.77 9.37 13.08
C GLU A 44 -4.84 8.43 13.66
N PRO A 45 -5.43 8.76 14.83
CA PRO A 45 -6.55 8.00 15.36
C PRO A 45 -7.70 7.88 14.35
N GLY A 46 -8.25 6.67 14.19
CA GLY A 46 -9.35 6.40 13.26
C GLY A 46 -8.97 6.30 11.78
N LYS A 47 -7.69 6.32 11.43
CA LYS A 47 -7.20 6.12 10.05
C LYS A 47 -6.27 4.92 9.95
N VAL A 48 -5.98 4.52 8.72
CA VAL A 48 -4.89 3.57 8.44
C VAL A 48 -3.60 4.13 9.01
N ASN A 49 -2.77 3.24 9.56
CA ASN A 49 -1.45 3.57 10.07
C ASN A 49 -0.40 2.77 9.31
N ILE A 50 0.79 3.35 9.17
CA ILE A 50 1.98 2.71 8.61
C ILE A 50 3.04 2.55 9.72
N HIS A 51 3.70 1.40 9.72
CA HIS A 51 4.73 1.04 10.68
C HIS A 51 5.96 0.56 9.90
N PRO A 52 6.98 1.41 9.74
CA PRO A 52 8.27 0.97 9.22
C PRO A 52 8.89 -0.06 10.17
N VAL A 53 9.27 -1.21 9.63
CA VAL A 53 9.86 -2.32 10.38
C VAL A 53 11.07 -2.88 9.65
N THR A 54 11.86 -3.68 10.36
CA THR A 54 12.97 -4.43 9.79
C THR A 54 12.97 -5.83 10.37
N TYR A 55 13.15 -6.83 9.51
CA TYR A 55 13.27 -8.23 9.90
C TYR A 55 14.46 -8.89 9.22
N LYS A 56 14.83 -10.10 9.68
CA LYS A 56 15.99 -10.84 9.15
C LYS A 56 15.53 -11.89 8.13
N LEU A 57 16.19 -11.92 6.98
CA LEU A 57 16.07 -12.99 5.99
C LEU A 57 17.47 -13.42 5.54
N ASN A 58 17.85 -14.67 5.78
CA ASN A 58 19.15 -15.21 5.39
C ASN A 58 20.35 -14.33 5.81
N GLY A 59 20.25 -13.71 7.00
CA GLY A 59 21.26 -12.80 7.56
C GLY A 59 21.19 -11.36 7.06
N LEU A 60 20.33 -11.05 6.09
CA LEU A 60 20.08 -9.70 5.58
C LEU A 60 19.01 -9.00 6.40
N ASP A 61 19.16 -7.69 6.59
CA ASP A 61 18.08 -6.81 7.06
C ASP A 61 17.14 -6.48 5.92
N ILE A 62 15.86 -6.83 6.06
CA ILE A 62 14.82 -6.52 5.09
C ILE A 62 13.99 -5.35 5.60
N SER A 63 13.93 -4.27 4.82
CA SER A 63 13.16 -3.07 5.14
C SER A 63 11.72 -3.23 4.64
N ALA A 64 10.75 -3.04 5.53
CA ALA A 64 9.33 -3.18 5.21
C ALA A 64 8.46 -2.11 5.87
N ASN A 65 7.29 -1.90 5.29
CA ASN A 65 6.21 -1.09 5.83
C ASN A 65 5.00 -1.98 6.07
N VAL A 66 4.56 -2.06 7.33
CA VAL A 66 3.32 -2.74 7.72
C VAL A 66 2.22 -1.69 7.82
N TYR A 67 1.09 -1.93 7.17
CA TYR A 67 -0.08 -1.07 7.27
C TYR A 67 -1.16 -1.77 8.07
N THR A 68 -1.70 -1.07 9.07
CA THR A 68 -2.80 -1.54 9.90
C THR A 68 -4.08 -0.77 9.57
N PRO A 69 -5.25 -1.43 9.60
CA PRO A 69 -6.51 -0.79 9.26
C PRO A 69 -6.89 0.31 10.27
N ALA A 70 -7.84 1.15 9.88
CA ALA A 70 -8.41 2.15 10.78
C ALA A 70 -8.98 1.51 12.05
N ASN A 71 -8.70 2.13 13.20
CA ASN A 71 -9.08 1.60 14.52
C ASN A 71 -8.54 0.18 14.79
N TYR A 72 -7.35 -0.12 14.28
CA TYR A 72 -6.65 -1.37 14.58
C TYR A 72 -6.63 -1.63 16.09
N ASP A 73 -6.99 -2.87 16.43
CA ASP A 73 -7.06 -3.40 17.78
C ASP A 73 -6.21 -4.68 17.81
N PRO A 74 -5.11 -4.71 18.59
CA PRO A 74 -4.20 -5.85 18.64
C PRO A 74 -4.83 -7.12 19.21
N GLU A 75 -5.96 -7.02 19.90
CA GLU A 75 -6.68 -8.19 20.44
C GLU A 75 -7.55 -8.90 19.37
N LYS A 76 -7.71 -8.30 18.19
CA LYS A 76 -8.50 -8.86 17.08
C LYS A 76 -7.63 -9.52 16.02
N LYS A 77 -8.24 -10.41 15.24
CA LYS A 77 -7.63 -11.04 14.07
C LYS A 77 -8.09 -10.36 12.79
N TYR A 78 -7.16 -10.16 11.87
CA TYR A 78 -7.41 -9.56 10.56
C TYR A 78 -6.83 -10.46 9.47
N PRO A 79 -7.45 -10.54 8.28
CA PRO A 79 -6.78 -11.11 7.12
C PRO A 79 -5.56 -10.25 6.78
N ALA A 80 -4.45 -10.91 6.44
CA ALA A 80 -3.20 -10.25 6.07
C ALA A 80 -2.88 -10.47 4.58
N VAL A 81 -2.29 -9.46 3.92
CA VAL A 81 -1.86 -9.53 2.53
C VAL A 81 -0.43 -9.05 2.38
N VAL A 82 0.41 -9.91 1.79
CA VAL A 82 1.77 -9.55 1.35
C VAL A 82 1.70 -8.87 -0.02
N VAL A 83 2.33 -7.70 -0.15
CA VAL A 83 2.33 -6.91 -1.39
C VAL A 83 3.75 -6.80 -1.94
N ALA A 84 4.04 -7.58 -2.97
CA ALA A 84 5.30 -7.53 -3.68
C ALA A 84 5.40 -6.28 -4.57
N HIS A 85 6.56 -5.60 -4.58
CA HIS A 85 6.79 -4.54 -5.57
C HIS A 85 7.15 -5.11 -6.94
N PRO A 86 6.80 -4.39 -8.04
CA PRO A 86 7.29 -4.69 -9.38
C PRO A 86 8.82 -4.74 -9.44
N ASN A 87 9.36 -5.44 -10.43
CA ASN A 87 10.81 -5.53 -10.60
C ASN A 87 11.43 -4.13 -10.80
N GLY A 88 12.51 -3.85 -10.06
CA GLY A 88 13.17 -2.53 -10.02
C GLY A 88 12.44 -1.46 -9.20
N GLY A 89 11.28 -1.77 -8.61
CA GLY A 89 10.55 -0.89 -7.72
C GLY A 89 10.96 -1.04 -6.24
N VAL A 90 10.30 -0.25 -5.39
CA VAL A 90 10.45 -0.28 -3.92
C VAL A 90 9.08 -0.18 -3.22
N LYS A 91 9.05 -0.48 -1.92
CA LYS A 91 7.84 -0.46 -1.09
C LYS A 91 7.14 0.91 -1.05
N GLU A 92 7.84 2.00 -1.34
CA GLU A 92 7.28 3.36 -1.34
C GLU A 92 6.45 3.72 -2.59
N GLN A 93 6.49 2.88 -3.63
CA GLN A 93 5.82 3.14 -4.90
C GLN A 93 4.46 2.44 -4.97
N VAL A 94 4.15 1.75 -6.08
CA VAL A 94 2.86 1.08 -6.28
C VAL A 94 2.58 -0.01 -5.26
N ALA A 95 3.60 -0.65 -4.68
CA ALA A 95 3.42 -1.62 -3.60
C ALA A 95 2.81 -0.96 -2.36
N GLY A 96 3.36 0.18 -1.91
CA GLY A 96 2.83 0.97 -0.81
C GLY A 96 1.42 1.48 -1.09
N LEU A 97 1.14 1.94 -2.31
CA LEU A 97 -0.19 2.37 -2.73
C LEU A 97 -1.24 1.27 -2.52
N TYR A 98 -0.97 0.06 -3.00
CA TYR A 98 -1.91 -1.05 -2.86
C TYR A 98 -1.96 -1.58 -1.42
N ALA A 99 -0.83 -1.60 -0.71
CA ALA A 99 -0.78 -1.97 0.71
C ALA A 99 -1.67 -1.04 1.55
N GLN A 100 -1.56 0.28 1.35
CA GLN A 100 -2.41 1.27 2.00
C GLN A 100 -3.88 1.09 1.63
N ARG A 101 -4.21 0.99 0.33
CA ARG A 101 -5.60 0.84 -0.13
C ARG A 101 -6.27 -0.42 0.41
N LEU A 102 -5.54 -1.53 0.49
CA LEU A 102 -6.04 -2.76 1.11
C LEU A 102 -6.22 -2.59 2.62
N ALA A 103 -5.31 -1.89 3.30
CA ALA A 103 -5.50 -1.57 4.72
C ALA A 103 -6.73 -0.67 4.98
N GLU A 104 -7.04 0.24 4.05
CA GLU A 104 -8.28 1.03 4.08
C GLU A 104 -9.54 0.15 3.94
N GLN A 105 -9.41 -1.06 3.37
CA GLN A 105 -10.47 -2.06 3.29
C GLN A 105 -10.50 -3.06 4.46
N GLY A 106 -9.68 -2.86 5.50
CA GLY A 106 -9.70 -3.68 6.72
C GLY A 106 -8.67 -4.81 6.78
N TYR A 107 -7.75 -4.90 5.81
CA TYR A 107 -6.66 -5.87 5.84
C TYR A 107 -5.47 -5.34 6.66
N ILE A 108 -4.67 -6.24 7.22
CA ILE A 108 -3.27 -5.90 7.53
C ILE A 108 -2.47 -6.14 6.26
N THR A 109 -1.56 -5.23 5.90
CA THR A 109 -0.70 -5.46 4.74
C THR A 109 0.76 -5.22 5.05
N VAL A 110 1.63 -5.88 4.30
CA VAL A 110 3.08 -5.66 4.37
C VAL A 110 3.62 -5.47 2.95
N ALA A 111 4.40 -4.41 2.77
CA ALA A 111 5.20 -4.19 1.58
C ALA A 111 6.66 -4.05 2.00
N ALA A 112 7.52 -4.93 1.48
CA ALA A 112 8.95 -4.92 1.76
C ALA A 112 9.77 -4.64 0.50
N ASP A 113 10.93 -4.02 0.67
CA ASP A 113 11.94 -4.00 -0.38
C ASP A 113 12.57 -5.39 -0.49
N ALA A 114 12.62 -5.95 -1.69
CA ALA A 114 13.25 -7.24 -1.93
C ALA A 114 14.72 -7.25 -1.45
N ALA A 115 15.22 -8.42 -1.06
CA ALA A 115 16.65 -8.58 -0.77
C ALA A 115 17.50 -7.97 -1.89
N TYR A 116 18.62 -7.34 -1.53
CA TYR A 116 19.54 -6.63 -2.44
C TYR A 116 18.98 -5.35 -3.10
N GLN A 117 17.72 -4.98 -2.86
CA GLN A 117 17.04 -3.82 -3.48
C GLN A 117 16.61 -2.80 -2.41
N GLY A 118 16.20 -1.61 -2.86
CA GLY A 118 15.68 -0.54 -1.99
C GLY A 118 16.54 -0.27 -0.76
N ALA A 119 15.88 -0.18 0.39
CA ALA A 119 16.50 -0.03 1.71
C ALA A 119 16.91 -1.36 2.36
N SER A 120 16.55 -2.51 1.76
CA SER A 120 16.97 -3.83 2.23
C SER A 120 18.45 -4.07 1.99
N GLY A 121 19.09 -4.85 2.87
CA GLY A 121 20.50 -5.21 2.81
C GLY A 121 20.86 -6.14 1.65
N GLY A 122 22.14 -6.51 1.58
CA GLY A 122 22.68 -7.44 0.57
C GLY A 122 23.60 -6.78 -0.45
N GLN A 123 24.61 -7.55 -0.88
CA GLN A 123 25.60 -7.16 -1.91
C GLN A 123 25.87 -8.33 -2.88
N PRO A 124 26.19 -8.05 -4.16
CA PRO A 124 26.11 -6.74 -4.83
C PRO A 124 24.68 -6.15 -4.82
N ARG A 125 24.55 -4.82 -4.88
CA ARG A 125 23.23 -4.16 -4.96
C ARG A 125 22.51 -4.52 -6.26
N ASN A 126 21.18 -4.54 -6.19
CA ASN A 126 20.26 -4.79 -7.30
C ASN A 126 20.44 -6.17 -7.97
N VAL A 127 20.93 -7.15 -7.21
CA VAL A 127 20.92 -8.56 -7.65
C VAL A 127 19.47 -9.04 -7.72
N ASP A 128 19.04 -9.47 -8.90
CA ASP A 128 17.68 -9.96 -9.14
C ASP A 128 17.72 -11.44 -9.53
N LYS A 129 17.65 -12.31 -8.51
CA LYS A 129 17.53 -13.76 -8.69
C LYS A 129 16.13 -14.20 -8.28
N PRO A 130 15.40 -14.95 -9.14
CA PRO A 130 14.03 -15.38 -8.84
C PRO A 130 13.88 -16.14 -7.50
N ALA A 131 14.89 -16.94 -7.12
CA ALA A 131 14.86 -17.67 -5.85
C ALA A 131 14.78 -16.73 -4.62
N TYR A 132 15.54 -15.63 -4.62
CA TYR A 132 15.49 -14.65 -3.53
C TYR A 132 14.12 -13.96 -3.47
N ARG A 133 13.50 -13.69 -4.62
CA ARG A 133 12.17 -13.08 -4.68
C ARG A 133 11.09 -13.99 -4.09
N ILE A 134 11.23 -15.30 -4.23
CA ILE A 134 10.32 -16.27 -3.60
C ILE A 134 10.53 -16.26 -2.08
N GLU A 135 11.78 -16.28 -1.62
CA GLU A 135 12.11 -16.21 -0.19
C GLU A 135 11.62 -14.90 0.45
N ASP A 136 11.71 -13.77 -0.25
CA ASP A 136 11.19 -12.47 0.21
C ASP A 136 9.68 -12.55 0.51
N ILE A 137 8.89 -13.24 -0.33
CA ILE A 137 7.45 -13.41 -0.13
C ILE A 137 7.16 -14.31 1.07
N HIS A 138 7.87 -15.43 1.19
CA HIS A 138 7.73 -16.32 2.35
C HIS A 138 8.06 -15.58 3.65
N ALA A 139 9.17 -14.85 3.68
CA ALA A 139 9.61 -14.13 4.87
C ALA A 139 8.69 -12.95 5.26
N MET A 140 7.96 -12.35 4.31
CA MET A 140 6.90 -11.39 4.64
C MET A 140 5.65 -12.06 5.25
N ALA A 141 5.45 -13.35 5.00
CA ALA A 141 4.30 -14.11 5.49
C ALA A 141 4.57 -14.82 6.83
N ASP A 142 5.83 -15.10 7.15
CA ASP A 142 6.30 -15.73 8.39
C ASP A 142 6.23 -14.78 9.62
#